data_AF-A0A929I8D4-F1
#
_entry.id   AF-A0A929I8D4-F1
#
_cell.length_a   1.000
_cell.length_b   1.000
_cell.length_c   1.000
_cell.angle_alpha   90.00
_cell.angle_beta   90.00
_cell.angle_gamma   90.00
#
_symmetry.space_group_name_H-M   'P 1'
#
loop_
_entity.id
_entity.type
_entity.pdbx_description
1 polymer ?
#
loop_
_entity_poly.entity_id
_entity_poly.type
_entity_poly.pdbx_seq_one_letter_code
_entity_poly.pdbx_strand_id
1 'polypeptide(L)' 'MAVSRKIEEFLSRSSWIRKMFEDGVRLKKQYGAENVFDFSLGNPNVSPPARFKETLLEVAGEDIPGIYG' A
#
# COMPACT_ATOMS: atom_id res chain seq x y z
N MET A 1 -12.71 -0.93 -23.05
CA MET A 1 -12.83 0.28 -22.19
C MET A 1 -12.21 1.44 -22.93
N ALA A 2 -12.86 2.60 -22.97
CA ALA A 2 -12.28 3.79 -23.57
C ALA A 2 -11.28 4.42 -22.57
N VAL A 3 -10.03 3.98 -22.63
CA VAL A 3 -8.89 4.61 -21.93
C VAL A 3 -7.88 5.04 -22.99
N SER A 4 -7.10 6.09 -22.70
CA SER A 4 -6.06 6.52 -23.63
C SER A 4 -4.97 5.45 -23.74
N ARG A 5 -4.38 5.28 -24.93
CA ARG A 5 -3.29 4.31 -25.16
C ARG A 5 -2.14 4.46 -24.15
N LYS A 6 -1.84 5.70 -23.74
CA LYS A 6 -0.82 5.99 -22.73
C LYS A 6 -1.15 5.40 -21.37
N ILE A 7 -2.42 5.46 -20.95
CA ILE A 7 -2.87 4.88 -19.67
C ILE A 7 -2.86 3.34 -19.76
N GLU A 8 -3.30 2.79 -20.89
CA GLU A 8 -3.24 1.35 -21.14
C GLU A 8 -1.80 0.80 -21.05
N GLU A 9 -0.84 1.48 -21.66
CA GLU A 9 0.58 1.11 -21.57
C GLU A 9 1.11 1.16 -20.13
N PHE A 10 0.78 2.19 -19.35
CA PHE A 10 1.21 2.27 -17.95
C PHE A 10 0.60 1.15 -17.10
N LEU A 11 -0.67 0.82 -17.28
CA LEU A 11 -1.32 -0.29 -16.59
C LEU A 11 -0.68 -1.64 -16.94
N SER A 12 -0.27 -1.82 -18.19
CA SER A 12 0.40 -3.06 -18.64
C SER A 12 1.82 -3.23 -18.07
N ARG A 13 2.56 -2.13 -17.84
CA ARG A 13 3.97 -2.16 -17.40
C ARG A 13 4.16 -2.08 -15.88
N SER A 14 3.21 -1.53 -15.15
CA SER A 14 3.34 -1.19 -13.72
C SER A 14 3.26 -2.39 -12.76
N SER A 15 2.96 -3.59 -13.24
CA SER A 15 2.50 -4.67 -12.36
C SER A 15 3.54 -5.69 -11.95
N TRP A 16 4.82 -5.61 -12.37
CA TRP A 16 5.79 -6.66 -12.02
C TRP A 16 6.00 -6.82 -10.52
N ILE A 17 6.12 -5.73 -9.76
CA ILE A 17 6.21 -5.77 -8.29
C ILE A 17 4.94 -6.39 -7.69
N ARG A 18 3.76 -5.96 -8.14
CA ARG A 18 2.47 -6.50 -7.67
C ARG A 18 2.32 -7.98 -7.99
N LYS A 19 2.70 -8.40 -9.19
CA LYS A 19 2.63 -9.79 -9.65
C LYS A 19 3.56 -10.68 -8.82
N MET A 20 4.79 -10.22 -8.56
CA MET A 20 5.73 -10.94 -7.68
C MET A 20 5.21 -11.04 -6.25
N PHE A 21 4.57 -9.99 -5.73
CA PHE A 21 3.92 -10.03 -4.42
C PHE A 21 2.76 -11.04 -4.37
N GLU A 22 1.88 -11.03 -5.38
CA GLU A 22 0.76 -11.97 -5.50
C GLU A 22 1.24 -13.43 -5.62
N ASP A 23 2.30 -13.66 -6.42
CA ASP A 23 2.96 -14.97 -6.51
C ASP A 23 3.60 -15.36 -5.17
N GLY A 24 4.22 -14.42 -4.45
CA GLY A 24 4.72 -14.64 -3.08
C GLY A 24 3.62 -15.09 -2.13
N VAL A 25 2.44 -14.44 -2.16
CA VAL A 25 1.27 -14.85 -1.36
C VAL A 25 0.80 -16.26 -1.74
N ARG A 26 0.77 -16.60 -3.04
CA ARG A 26 0.42 -17.94 -3.52
C ARG A 26 1.40 -18.99 -3.01
N LEU A 27 2.71 -18.72 -3.11
CA LEU A 27 3.76 -19.63 -2.64
C LEU A 27 3.71 -19.81 -1.12
N LYS A 28 3.47 -18.74 -0.33
CA LYS A 28 3.33 -18.83 1.14
C LYS A 28 2.19 -19.77 1.55
N LYS A 29 1.08 -19.79 0.80
CA LYS A 29 -0.04 -20.73 1.03
C LYS A 29 0.33 -22.18 0.72
N GLN A 30 1.20 -22.41 -0.26
CA GLN A 30 1.58 -23.75 -0.70
C GLN A 30 2.73 -24.35 0.12
N TYR A 31 3.70 -23.51 0.52
CA TYR A 31 4.96 -23.95 1.10
C TYR A 31 5.20 -23.46 2.54
N GLY A 32 4.29 -22.65 3.11
CA GLY A 32 4.49 -22.01 4.41
C GLY A 32 5.14 -20.63 4.27
N ALA A 33 4.83 -19.73 5.21
CA ALA A 33 5.31 -18.33 5.16
C ALA A 33 6.82 -18.21 5.43
N GLU A 34 7.33 -19.12 6.25
CA GLU A 34 8.73 -19.28 6.64
C GLU A 34 9.65 -19.75 5.50
N ASN A 35 9.07 -20.37 4.45
CA ASN A 35 9.82 -20.92 3.31
C ASN A 35 9.81 -20.00 2.08
N VAL A 36 9.24 -18.80 2.19
CA VAL A 36 9.10 -17.86 1.07
C VAL A 36 9.67 -16.49 1.43
N PHE A 37 10.82 -16.17 0.82
CA PHE A 37 11.53 -14.92 1.01
C PHE A 37 11.05 -13.86 -0.01
N ASP A 38 10.01 -13.14 0.37
CA ASP A 38 9.37 -12.12 -0.48
C ASP A 38 10.01 -10.74 -0.28
N PHE A 39 10.89 -10.36 -1.22
CA PHE A 39 11.57 -9.05 -1.28
C PHE A 39 10.95 -8.12 -2.34
N SER A 40 9.69 -8.37 -2.74
CA SER A 40 9.05 -7.63 -3.84
C SER A 40 8.58 -6.23 -3.45
N LEU A 41 7.95 -6.09 -2.26
CA LEU A 41 7.39 -4.81 -1.79
C LEU A 41 8.40 -4.02 -0.96
N GLY A 42 8.44 -2.71 -1.21
CA GLY A 42 9.23 -1.73 -0.44
C GLY A 42 8.41 -0.95 0.59
N ASN A 43 7.29 -1.50 1.07
CA ASN A 43 6.46 -0.82 2.07
C ASN A 43 7.18 -0.83 3.44
N PRO A 44 7.11 0.26 4.21
CA PRO A 44 7.62 0.26 5.58
C PRO A 44 6.98 -0.86 6.41
N ASN A 45 7.81 -1.60 7.16
CA ASN A 45 7.38 -2.69 8.03
C ASN A 45 7.44 -2.34 9.52
N VAL A 46 7.92 -1.16 9.86
CA VAL A 46 7.96 -0.64 11.23
C VAL A 46 6.75 0.23 11.50
N SER A 47 6.22 0.13 12.72
CA SER A 47 5.15 1.04 13.14
C SER A 47 5.69 2.48 13.21
N PRO A 48 4.88 3.49 12.86
CA PRO A 48 5.28 4.88 13.02
C PRO A 48 5.46 5.21 14.52
N PRO A 49 6.25 6.25 14.86
CA PRO A 49 6.39 6.72 16.24
C PRO A 49 5.04 7.09 16.87
N ALA A 50 4.91 6.94 18.20
CA ALA A 50 3.66 7.24 18.93
C ALA A 50 3.10 8.64 18.63
N ARG A 51 4.00 9.62 18.49
CA ARG A 51 3.69 11.01 18.12
C ARG A 51 2.85 11.14 16.86
N PHE A 52 3.05 10.27 15.86
CA PHE A 52 2.24 10.30 14.64
C PHE A 52 0.76 10.12 14.93
N LYS A 53 0.42 9.14 15.78
CA LYS A 53 -0.96 8.84 16.15
C LYS A 53 -1.56 9.96 17.01
N GLU A 54 -0.78 10.50 17.95
CA GLU A 54 -1.20 11.61 18.82
C GLU A 54 -1.59 12.83 18.00
N THR A 55 -0.69 13.29 17.13
CA THR A 55 -0.94 14.46 16.27
C THR A 55 -2.08 14.20 15.28
N LEU A 56 -2.21 12.98 14.75
CA LEU A 56 -3.33 12.66 13.86
C LEU A 56 -4.68 12.80 14.57
N LEU A 57 -4.78 12.35 15.83
CA LEU A 57 -6.01 12.48 16.62
C LEU A 57 -6.30 13.92 17.01
N GLU A 58 -5.28 14.69 17.35
CA GLU A 58 -5.38 16.12 17.64
C GLU A 58 -5.99 16.86 16.45
N VAL A 59 -5.35 16.78 15.28
CA VAL A 59 -5.80 17.47 14.06
C VAL A 59 -7.19 17.00 13.62
N ALA A 60 -7.48 15.70 13.69
CA ALA A 60 -8.80 15.17 13.31
C ALA A 60 -9.92 15.59 14.28
N GLY A 61 -9.57 15.96 15.52
CA GLY A 61 -10.50 16.40 16.55
C GLY A 61 -10.64 17.91 16.67
N GLU A 62 -9.90 18.71 15.90
CA GLU A 62 -10.00 20.16 15.91
C GLU A 62 -11.37 20.61 15.36
N ASP A 63 -12.15 21.32 16.17
CA ASP A 63 -13.36 22.01 15.74
C ASP A 63 -12.99 23.43 15.27
N ILE A 64 -12.60 23.53 13.99
CA ILE A 64 -12.16 24.79 13.40
C ILE A 64 -13.42 25.58 12.99
N PRO A 65 -13.54 26.88 13.37
CA PRO A 65 -14.64 27.70 12.90
C PRO A 65 -14.72 27.72 11.36
N GLY A 66 -15.85 27.30 10.79
CA GLY A 66 -16.08 27.20 9.34
C GLY A 66 -15.76 25.84 8.71
N ILE A 67 -15.46 24.80 9.49
CA ILE A 67 -15.08 23.47 8.96
C ILE A 67 -16.23 22.71 8.27
N TYR A 68 -17.49 23.08 8.56
CA TYR A 68 -18.70 22.47 7.96
C TYR A 68 -19.38 23.37 6.91
N GLY A 69 -18.79 24.52 6.58
CA GLY A 69 -19.41 25.57 5.76
C GLY A 69 -20.14 26.63 6.59
#